data_AF-A0A6G7Z9H7-F1
#
_entry.id   AF-A0A6G7Z9H7-F1
#
_cell.length_a   1.000
_cell.length_b   1.000
_cell.length_c   1.000
_cell.angle_alpha   90.00
_cell.angle_beta   90.00
_cell.angle_gamma   90.00
#
_symmetry.space_group_name_H-M   'P 1'
#
loop_
_entity.id
_entity.type
_entity.pdbx_description
1 polymer ?
#
loop_
_entity_poly.entity_id
_entity_poly.type
_entity_poly.pdbx_seq_one_letter_code
_entity_poly.pdbx_strand_id
1 'polypeptide(L)'
;MKKIYPVIAVALLVGLITYFPPYVTTQSPTDVAAGATPPLGVVRDGNTYKVWNVQHIGIILVFEGLAILAMVVHEQKKTTSQQ
;
A
#
# COMPACT_ATOMS: atom_id res chain seq x y z
N MET A 1 23.21 -11.07 13.88
CA MET A 1 22.75 -11.19 12.47
C MET A 1 21.81 -10.02 12.19
N LYS A 2 22.07 -9.18 11.18
CA LYS A 2 21.13 -8.11 10.76
C LYS A 2 19.81 -8.76 10.35
N LYS A 3 18.68 -8.30 10.89
CA LYS A 3 17.37 -8.87 10.56
C LYS A 3 17.08 -8.57 9.07
N ILE A 4 17.08 -9.60 8.23
CA ILE A 4 16.82 -9.50 6.77
C ILE A 4 15.33 -9.25 6.48
N TYR A 5 14.44 -9.66 7.39
CA TYR A 5 12.99 -9.53 7.31
C TYR A 5 12.46 -8.13 6.98
N PRO A 6 12.91 -7.04 7.63
CA PRO A 6 12.49 -5.68 7.25
C PRO A 6 12.88 -5.31 5.81
N VAL A 7 14.01 -5.82 5.30
CA VAL A 7 14.41 -5.57 3.90
C VAL A 7 13.48 -6.29 2.93
N ILE A 8 13.08 -7.53 3.27
CA ILE A 8 12.13 -8.31 2.47
C ILE A 8 10.74 -7.66 2.50
N ALA A 9 10.27 -7.18 3.66
CA ALA A 9 8.99 -6.48 3.78
C ALA A 9 8.93 -5.26 2.84
N VAL A 10 9.96 -4.42 2.89
CA VAL A 10 10.03 -3.20 2.06
C VAL A 10 10.10 -3.54 0.58
N ALA A 11 10.86 -4.57 0.19
CA ALA A 11 10.92 -5.01 -1.21
C ALA A 11 9.56 -5.51 -1.73
N LEU A 12 8.82 -6.25 -0.91
CA LEU A 12 7.46 -6.70 -1.23
C LEU A 12 6.49 -5.52 -1.36
N LEU A 13 6.53 -4.58 -0.42
CA LEU A 13 5.72 -3.37 -0.46
C LEU A 13 5.94 -2.58 -1.76
N VAL A 14 7.22 -2.37 -2.13
CA VAL A 14 7.58 -1.66 -3.36
C VAL A 14 7.08 -2.41 -4.59
N GLY A 15 7.23 -3.73 -4.63
CA GLY A 15 6.70 -4.56 -5.71
C GLY A 15 5.17 -4.47 -5.82
N LEU A 16 4.46 -4.53 -4.70
CA LEU A 16 3.00 -4.42 -4.64
C LEU A 16 2.51 -3.06 -5.11
N ILE A 17 3.12 -1.96 -4.67
CA ILE A 17 2.75 -0.60 -5.11
C ILE A 17 3.00 -0.43 -6.61
N THR A 18 4.03 -1.09 -7.15
CA THR A 18 4.35 -1.02 -8.59
C THR A 18 3.33 -1.80 -9.42
N TYR A 19 2.91 -2.98 -8.98
CA TYR A 19 1.96 -3.83 -9.70
C TYR A 19 0.49 -3.41 -9.48
N PHE A 20 0.16 -2.92 -8.29
CA PHE A 20 -1.14 -2.40 -7.89
C PHE A 20 -1.01 -0.92 -7.52
N PRO A 21 -0.94 -0.01 -8.50
CA PRO A 21 -0.78 1.42 -8.20
C PRO A 21 -1.94 1.91 -7.34
N PRO A 22 -1.66 2.49 -6.15
CA PRO A 22 -2.70 2.92 -5.21
C PRO A 22 -3.43 4.17 -5.69
N TYR A 23 -2.89 4.87 -6.70
CA TYR A 23 -3.57 5.97 -7.36
C TYR A 23 -3.18 6.06 -8.83
N VAL A 24 -4.01 6.76 -9.60
CA VAL A 24 -3.73 7.18 -10.98
C VAL A 24 -3.78 8.71 -11.07
N THR A 25 -3.09 9.29 -12.05
CA THR A 25 -3.11 10.74 -12.30
C THR A 25 -3.97 11.03 -13.52
N THR A 26 -4.89 11.98 -13.41
CA THR A 26 -5.76 12.42 -14.51
C THR A 26 -5.83 13.94 -14.64
N GLN A 27 -6.06 14.44 -15.85
CA GLN A 27 -6.26 15.87 -16.16
C GLN A 27 -7.68 16.33 -15.81
N SER A 28 -8.65 15.42 -15.84
CA SER A 28 -10.04 15.66 -15.45
C SER A 28 -10.59 14.34 -14.90
N PRO A 29 -11.08 14.29 -13.65
CA PRO A 29 -11.85 13.13 -13.24
C PRO A 29 -13.14 13.17 -14.08
N THR A 30 -13.42 12.11 -14.83
CA THR A 30 -14.49 12.08 -15.84
C THR A 30 -15.90 12.33 -15.29
N ASP A 31 -16.06 12.56 -13.98
CA ASP A 31 -17.32 12.84 -13.28
C ASP A 31 -17.26 13.95 -12.20
N VAL A 32 -16.18 14.73 -12.06
CA VAL A 32 -16.16 15.83 -11.06
C VAL A 32 -16.32 17.16 -11.77
N ALA A 33 -17.54 17.69 -11.74
CA ALA A 33 -17.81 19.06 -12.14
C ALA A 33 -16.81 20.00 -11.44
N ALA A 34 -16.24 20.94 -12.20
CA ALA A 34 -15.27 21.89 -11.67
C ALA A 34 -15.85 22.63 -10.45
N GLY A 35 -15.24 22.43 -9.27
CA GLY A 35 -15.69 23.02 -8.00
C GLY A 35 -16.50 22.10 -7.09
N ALA A 36 -16.84 20.88 -7.50
CA ALA A 36 -17.44 19.88 -6.62
C ALA A 36 -16.39 19.26 -5.69
N THR A 37 -16.78 18.96 -4.44
CA THR A 37 -15.95 18.14 -3.54
C THR A 37 -15.67 16.83 -4.25
N PRO A 38 -14.38 16.47 -4.46
CA PRO A 38 -14.06 15.25 -5.15
C PRO A 38 -14.62 14.05 -4.38
N PRO A 39 -15.07 12.97 -5.05
CA PRO A 39 -15.46 11.75 -4.35
C PRO A 39 -14.29 11.27 -3.47
N LEU A 40 -14.62 10.58 -2.37
CA LEU A 40 -13.63 10.02 -1.44
C LEU A 40 -12.51 9.34 -2.22
N GLY A 41 -11.27 9.80 -2.01
CA GLY A 41 -10.11 9.31 -2.76
C GLY A 41 -9.74 10.13 -4.00
N VAL A 42 -10.26 11.34 -4.23
CA VAL A 42 -9.75 12.24 -5.27
C VAL A 42 -9.11 13.48 -4.63
N VAL A 43 -7.84 13.74 -4.96
CA VAL A 43 -7.05 14.86 -4.43
C VAL A 43 -6.52 15.70 -5.58
N ARG A 44 -6.71 17.02 -5.54
CA ARG A 44 -6.15 17.94 -6.53
C ARG A 44 -4.64 18.08 -6.31
N ASP A 45 -3.87 17.91 -7.38
CA ASP A 45 -2.41 18.04 -7.42
C ASP A 45 -2.00 18.98 -8.57
N GLY A 46 -1.96 20.28 -8.26
CA GLY A 46 -1.76 21.35 -9.24
C GLY A 46 -2.86 21.40 -10.30
N ASN A 47 -2.46 21.17 -11.56
CA ASN A 47 -3.33 21.10 -12.74
C ASN A 47 -3.90 19.69 -13.00
N THR A 48 -3.58 18.72 -12.15
CA THR A 48 -4.02 17.33 -12.27
C THR A 48 -4.74 16.88 -11.00
N TYR A 49 -5.28 15.66 -11.05
CA TYR A 49 -5.94 15.00 -9.93
C TYR A 49 -5.31 13.62 -9.71
N LYS A 50 -5.06 13.29 -8.45
CA LYS A 50 -4.75 11.93 -8.00
C LYS A 50 -6.04 11.26 -7.58
N VAL A 51 -6.35 10.14 -8.21
CA VAL A 51 -7.52 9.29 -7.91
C VAL A 51 -7.03 8.01 -7.26
N TRP A 52 -7.31 7.84 -5.98
CA TRP A 52 -6.95 6.68 -5.18
C TRP A 52 -7.82 5.48 -5.53
N ASN A 53 -7.18 4.36 -5.81
CA ASN A 53 -7.83 3.08 -6.03
C ASN A 53 -7.94 2.34 -4.68
N VAL A 54 -9.09 2.46 -4.04
CA VAL A 54 -9.37 1.85 -2.73
C VAL A 54 -9.24 0.32 -2.78
N GLN A 55 -9.54 -0.32 -3.91
CA GLN A 55 -9.37 -1.76 -4.11
C GLN A 55 -7.88 -2.14 -4.10
N HIS A 56 -7.01 -1.42 -4.82
CA HIS A 56 -5.56 -1.66 -4.78
C HIS A 56 -4.97 -1.38 -3.40
N ILE A 57 -5.42 -0.33 -2.72
CA ILE A 57 -5.00 -0.06 -1.33
C ILE A 57 -5.38 -1.24 -0.43
N GLY A 58 -6.61 -1.75 -0.54
CA GLY A 58 -7.06 -2.93 0.21
C GLY A 58 -6.18 -4.15 -0.05
N ILE A 59 -5.84 -4.42 -1.31
CA ILE A 59 -4.93 -5.49 -1.70
C ILE A 59 -3.56 -5.32 -1.04
N ILE A 60 -2.94 -4.13 -1.16
CA ILE A 60 -1.63 -3.84 -0.56
C ILE A 60 -1.65 -4.08 0.95
N LEU A 61 -2.67 -3.58 1.65
CA LEU A 61 -2.79 -3.72 3.10
C LEU A 61 -2.94 -5.19 3.54
N VAL A 62 -3.70 -6.00 2.80
CA VAL A 62 -3.84 -7.43 3.10
C VAL A 62 -2.52 -8.16 2.92
N PHE A 63 -1.81 -7.95 1.80
CA PHE A 63 -0.54 -8.63 1.55
C PHE A 63 0.57 -8.21 2.52
N GLU A 64 0.68 -6.92 2.82
CA GLU A 64 1.62 -6.42 3.84
C GLU A 64 1.30 -6.94 5.24
N GLY A 65 0.01 -6.95 5.61
CA GLY A 65 -0.43 -7.49 6.89
C GLY A 65 -0.06 -8.97 7.05
N LEU A 66 -0.23 -9.77 5.99
CA LEU A 66 0.20 -11.17 5.97
C LEU A 66 1.72 -11.32 6.08
N ALA A 67 2.49 -10.47 5.39
CA ALA A 67 3.94 -10.49 5.46
C ALA A 67 4.46 -10.17 6.87
N ILE A 68 3.90 -9.14 7.52
CA ILE A 68 4.24 -8.78 8.90
C ILE A 68 3.85 -9.89 9.87
N LEU A 69 2.64 -10.47 9.73
CA LEU A 69 2.18 -11.58 10.55
C LEU A 69 3.13 -12.79 10.45
N ALA A 70 3.55 -13.15 9.23
CA ALA A 70 4.50 -14.23 9.02
C ALA A 70 5.86 -13.96 9.70
N MET A 71 6.33 -12.71 9.66
CA MET A 71 7.57 -12.29 10.35
C MET A 71 7.44 -12.42 11.87
N VAL A 72 6.33 -11.95 12.44
CA VAL A 72 6.07 -12.05 13.88
C VAL A 72 6.00 -13.52 14.32
N VAL A 73 5.26 -14.36 13.60
CA VAL A 73 5.16 -15.80 13.90
C VAL A 73 6.54 -16.47 13.84
N HIS A 74 7.33 -16.15 12.82
CA HIS A 74 8.69 -16.68 12.69
C HIS A 74 9.62 -16.23 13.83
N GLU A 75 9.50 -14.98 14.29
CA GLU A 75 10.27 -14.46 15.42
C GLU A 75 9.87 -15.13 16.74
N GLN A 76 8.57 -15.30 17.00
CA GLN A 76 8.06 -16.00 18.19
C GLN A 76 8.56 -17.44 18.28
N LYS A 77 8.56 -18.18 17.16
CA LYS A 77 9.09 -19.55 17.11
C LYS A 77 10.58 -19.62 17.49
N LYS A 78 11.40 -18.65 17.07
CA LYS A 78 12.82 -18.61 17.44
C LYS A 78 13.03 -18.43 18.94
N THR A 79 12.23 -17.60 19.60
CA THR A 79 12.32 -17.38 21.05
C THR A 79 11.90 -18.60 21.85
N THR A 80 10.89 -19.36 21.42
CA THR A 80 10.44 -20.58 22.13
C THR A 80 11.40 -21.76 21.98
N SER A 81 12.11 -21.87 20.86
CA SER A 81 13.08 -22.96 20.63
C SER A 81 14.48 -22.72 21.25
N GLN A 82 14.72 -21.55 21.84
CA GLN A 82 15.98 -21.22 22.53
C GLN A 82 15.86 -21.15 24.07
N GLN A 83 14.68 -21.47 24.62
CA GLN A 83 14.48 -21.80 26.05
C GLN A 83 14.47 -23.31 26.23
#